data_AF-A0A0W8FG76-F1
#
_entry.id   AF-A0A0W8FG76-F1
#
_cell.length_a   1.000
_cell.length_b   1.000
_cell.length_c   1.000
_cell.angle_alpha   90.00
_cell.angle_beta   90.00
_cell.angle_gamma   90.00
#
_symmetry.space_group_name_H-M   'P 1'
#
loop_
_entity.id
_entity.type
_entity.pdbx_description
1 polymer ?
#
loop_
_entity_poly.entity_id
_entity_poly.type
_entity_poly.pdbx_seq_one_letter_code
_entity_poly.pdbx_strand_id
1 'polypeptide(L)'
;MNDHVCNIMLCDSLARTLLPRMRAEMVYRLVHQRGISQSEVSKRLGISRAAISQYLSRKRGRSETDLPDDLDEIIERWVTAVDSGSGMITICDVCRSAGKPFGK
;
A
#
# COMPACT_ATOMS: atom_id res chain seq x y z
N MET A 1 21.32 13.11 13.69
CA MET A 1 19.99 12.72 14.18
C MET A 1 19.00 13.46 13.29
N ASN A 2 18.49 12.80 12.25
CA ASN A 2 17.48 13.40 11.39
C ASN A 2 16.15 13.31 12.13
N ASP A 3 15.69 14.47 12.58
CA ASP A 3 14.41 14.63 13.26
C ASP A 3 13.32 14.30 12.24
N HIS A 4 12.80 13.06 12.28
CA HIS A 4 11.67 12.66 11.48
C HIS A 4 10.46 13.41 12.00
N VAL A 5 10.14 14.56 11.39
CA VAL A 5 8.94 15.34 11.76
C VAL A 5 7.70 14.61 11.22
N CYS A 6 7.28 13.58 11.94
CA CYS A 6 5.98 12.95 11.78
C CYS A 6 4.94 13.92 12.36
N ASN A 7 4.36 14.76 11.50
CA ASN A 7 3.27 15.67 11.88
C ASN A 7 2.00 15.34 11.11
N ILE A 8 0.86 15.83 11.63
CA ILE A 8 -0.47 15.54 11.07
C ILE A 8 -0.60 15.96 9.60
N MET A 9 0.07 17.03 9.17
CA MET A 9 0.00 17.54 7.80
C MET A 9 0.74 16.63 6.81
N LEU A 10 1.90 16.12 7.21
CA LEU A 10 2.64 15.13 6.42
C LEU A 10 1.85 13.81 6.32
N CYS A 11 1.28 13.34 7.43
CA CYS A 11 0.44 12.15 7.44
C CYS A 11 -0.80 12.30 6.55
N ASP A 12 -1.50 13.45 6.58
CA ASP A 12 -2.67 13.69 5.74
C ASP A 12 -2.30 13.73 4.24
N SER A 13 -1.18 14.37 3.90
CA SER A 13 -0.65 14.39 2.54
C SER A 13 -0.35 12.97 2.03
N LEU A 14 0.38 12.16 2.82
CA LEU A 14 0.70 10.77 2.47
C LEU A 14 -0.56 9.90 2.37
N ALA A 15 -1.53 10.08 3.26
CA ALA A 15 -2.79 9.36 3.25
C ALA A 15 -3.64 9.68 2.01
N ARG A 16 -3.58 10.92 1.49
CA ARG A 16 -4.30 11.36 0.29
C ARG A 16 -3.61 10.97 -1.01
N THR A 17 -2.28 10.95 -1.03
CA THR A 17 -1.49 10.79 -2.26
C THR A 17 -0.94 9.39 -2.43
N LEU A 18 -0.22 8.88 -1.43
CA LEU A 18 0.60 7.68 -1.54
C LEU A 18 -0.17 6.43 -1.14
N LEU A 19 -0.89 6.49 -0.02
CA LEU A 19 -1.62 5.36 0.54
C LEU A 19 -2.64 4.75 -0.44
N PRO A 20 -3.40 5.51 -1.24
CA PRO A 20 -4.33 4.93 -2.22
C PRO A 20 -3.62 4.15 -3.31
N ARG A 21 -2.43 4.60 -3.74
CA ARG A 21 -1.60 3.91 -4.74
C ARG A 21 -1.05 2.61 -4.17
N MET A 22 -0.48 2.66 -2.97
CA MET A 22 0.05 1.46 -2.29
C MET A 22 -1.03 0.42 -2.02
N ARG A 23 -2.23 0.84 -1.57
CA ARG A 23 -3.36 -0.08 -1.36
C ARG A 23 -3.77 -0.77 -2.65
N ALA A 24 -3.82 -0.03 -3.76
CA ALA A 24 -4.13 -0.61 -5.06
C ALA A 24 -3.07 -1.61 -5.53
N GLU A 25 -1.79 -1.28 -5.33
CA GLU A 25 -0.68 -2.17 -5.65
C GLU A 25 -0.73 -3.46 -4.82
N MET A 26 -0.83 -3.36 -3.50
CA MET A 26 -0.94 -4.50 -2.60
C MET A 26 -2.10 -5.43 -2.99
N VAL A 27 -3.29 -4.87 -3.25
CA VAL A 27 -4.46 -5.64 -3.68
C VAL A 27 -4.23 -6.31 -5.02
N TYR A 28 -3.56 -5.63 -5.96
CA TYR A 28 -3.19 -6.24 -7.22
C TYR A 28 -2.27 -7.45 -7.03
N ARG A 29 -1.22 -7.33 -6.21
CA ARG A 29 -0.27 -8.43 -5.97
C ARG A 29 -0.93 -9.61 -5.28
N LEU A 30 -1.75 -9.37 -4.26
CA LEU A 30 -2.53 -10.42 -3.60
C LEU A 30 -3.41 -11.20 -4.59
N VAL A 31 -4.07 -10.51 -5.51
CA VAL A 31 -5.00 -11.17 -6.45
C VAL A 31 -4.30 -11.81 -7.64
N HIS A 32 -3.40 -11.07 -8.32
CA HIS A 32 -2.82 -11.48 -9.59
C HIS A 32 -1.51 -12.24 -9.45
N GLN A 33 -0.71 -11.98 -8.40
CA GLN A 33 0.59 -12.62 -8.21
C GLN A 33 0.52 -13.76 -7.17
N ARG A 34 -0.20 -13.57 -6.06
CA ARG A 34 -0.42 -14.60 -5.03
C ARG A 34 -1.62 -15.51 -5.34
N GLY A 35 -2.47 -15.15 -6.30
CA GLY A 35 -3.62 -15.96 -6.72
C GLY A 35 -4.79 -15.98 -5.72
N ILE A 36 -4.83 -15.04 -4.77
CA ILE A 36 -5.87 -14.99 -3.75
C ILE A 36 -7.15 -14.39 -4.34
N SER A 37 -8.29 -15.03 -4.11
CA SER A 37 -9.57 -14.52 -4.64
C SER A 37 -9.93 -13.14 -4.07
N GLN A 38 -10.60 -12.29 -4.86
CA GLN A 38 -11.06 -10.97 -4.38
C GLN A 38 -11.94 -11.06 -3.13
N SER A 39 -12.74 -12.13 -3.00
CA SER A 39 -13.57 -12.40 -1.83
C SER A 39 -12.72 -12.65 -0.58
N GLU A 40 -11.62 -13.37 -0.72
CA GLU A 40 -10.71 -13.68 0.38
C GLU A 40 -9.88 -12.45 0.78
N VAL A 41 -9.36 -11.70 -0.21
CA VAL A 41 -8.67 -10.42 0.06
C VAL A 41 -9.60 -9.43 0.77
N SER A 42 -10.88 -9.36 0.38
CA SER A 42 -11.91 -8.54 1.03
C SER A 42 -12.07 -8.90 2.52
N LYS A 43 -12.13 -10.20 2.85
CA LYS A 43 -12.22 -10.67 4.24
C LYS A 43 -10.97 -10.30 5.05
N ARG A 44 -9.78 -10.59 4.51
CA ARG A 44 -8.50 -10.34 5.19
C ARG A 44 -8.25 -8.86 5.46
N LEU A 45 -8.67 -7.98 4.56
CA LEU A 45 -8.50 -6.54 4.68
C LEU A 45 -9.67 -5.83 5.39
N GLY A 46 -10.76 -6.53 5.69
CA GLY A 46 -11.96 -5.94 6.31
C GLY A 46 -12.63 -4.85 5.46
N ILE A 47 -12.54 -4.93 4.13
CA ILE A 47 -13.15 -3.96 3.19
C ILE A 47 -14.07 -4.66 2.19
N SER A 48 -14.96 -3.92 1.56
CA SER A 48 -15.93 -4.50 0.62
C SER A 48 -15.26 -5.06 -0.64
N ARG A 49 -15.85 -6.10 -1.24
CA ARG A 49 -15.43 -6.59 -2.57
C ARG A 49 -15.50 -5.50 -3.65
N ALA A 50 -16.43 -4.55 -3.53
CA ALA A 50 -16.51 -3.41 -4.44
C ALA A 50 -15.25 -2.53 -4.34
N ALA A 51 -14.72 -2.28 -3.14
CA ALA A 51 -13.46 -1.55 -2.96
C ALA A 51 -12.29 -2.31 -3.59
N ILE A 52 -12.21 -3.63 -3.43
CA ILE A 52 -11.21 -4.48 -4.09
C ILE A 52 -11.29 -4.33 -5.62
N SER A 53 -12.49 -4.47 -6.20
CA SER A 53 -12.70 -4.30 -7.64
C SER A 53 -12.27 -2.91 -8.14
N GLN A 54 -12.59 -1.86 -7.38
CA GLN A 54 -12.16 -0.49 -7.70
C GLN A 54 -10.64 -0.32 -7.67
N TYR A 55 -9.94 -0.96 -6.73
CA TYR A 55 -8.48 -0.94 -6.69
C TYR A 55 -7.87 -1.62 -7.92
N LEU A 56 -8.43 -2.77 -8.31
CA LEU A 56 -7.96 -3.53 -9.47
C LEU A 56 -8.26 -2.80 -10.80
N SER A 57 -9.40 -2.14 -10.93
CA SER A 57 -9.77 -1.41 -12.14
C SER A 57 -8.89 -0.18 -12.35
N ARG A 58 -8.49 0.51 -11.28
CA ARG A 58 -7.61 1.68 -11.35
C ARG A 58 -6.17 1.37 -11.74
N LYS A 59 -5.71 0.13 -11.53
CA LYS A 59 -4.39 -0.32 -11.98
C LYS A 59 -4.39 -0.79 -13.43
N ARG A 60 -5.55 -1.15 -13.99
CA ARG A 60 -5.69 -1.44 -15.43
C ARG A 60 -5.72 -0.12 -16.21
N GLY A 61 -4.61 0.23 -16.85
CA GLY A 61 -4.52 1.38 -17.77
C GLY A 61 -3.82 2.63 -17.24
N ARG A 62 -3.33 2.64 -15.99
CA ARG A 62 -2.37 3.65 -15.54
C ARG A 62 -0.96 3.10 -15.74
N SER A 63 -0.20 3.78 -16.60
CA SER A 63 1.23 3.58 -16.79
C SER A 63 1.92 3.43 -15.44
N GLU A 64 2.84 2.47 -15.39
CA GLU A 64 3.82 2.22 -14.34
C GLU A 64 4.55 3.52 -13.98
N THR A 65 3.91 4.40 -13.21
CA THR A 65 4.67 5.37 -12.45
C THR A 65 5.23 4.56 -11.31
N ASP A 66 6.38 3.94 -11.58
CA ASP A 66 7.10 3.06 -10.67
C ASP A 66 7.07 3.70 -9.29
N LEU A 67 6.46 2.95 -8.37
CA LEU A 67 6.57 3.32 -6.97
C LEU A 67 8.07 3.26 -6.68
N PRO A 68 8.64 4.30 -6.09
CA PRO A 68 10.08 4.34 -5.87
C PRO A 68 10.51 3.11 -5.07
N ASP A 69 11.71 2.57 -5.35
CA ASP A 69 12.15 1.25 -4.88
C ASP A 69 11.96 1.02 -3.36
N ASP A 70 12.22 2.05 -2.54
CA ASP A 70 12.04 1.99 -1.08
C ASP A 70 10.58 1.67 -0.67
N LEU A 71 9.60 1.95 -1.55
CA LEU A 71 8.18 1.71 -1.35
C LEU A 71 7.75 0.30 -1.76
N ASP A 72 8.46 -0.32 -2.69
CA ASP A 72 8.20 -1.67 -3.17
C ASP A 72 8.37 -2.70 -2.05
N GLU A 73 9.47 -2.59 -1.31
CA GLU A 73 9.77 -3.44 -0.16
C GLU A 73 8.69 -3.37 0.93
N ILE A 74 8.13 -2.17 1.15
CA ILE A 74 7.06 -1.96 2.13
C ILE A 74 5.79 -2.67 1.66
N ILE A 75 5.46 -2.55 0.37
CA ILE A 75 4.28 -3.17 -0.20
C ILE A 75 4.42 -4.69 -0.14
N GLU A 76 5.59 -5.26 -0.44
CA GLU A 76 5.79 -6.71 -0.28
C GLU A 76 5.66 -7.16 1.17
N ARG A 77 6.12 -6.36 2.13
CA ARG A 77 5.90 -6.63 3.56
C ARG A 77 4.41 -6.67 3.88
N TRP A 78 3.62 -5.74 3.34
CA TRP A 78 2.17 -5.74 3.53
C TRP A 78 1.48 -6.93 2.86
N VAL A 79 1.86 -7.24 1.62
CA VAL A 79 1.35 -8.41 0.89
C VAL A 79 1.61 -9.68 1.70
N THR A 80 2.83 -9.89 2.19
CA THR A 80 3.22 -11.06 2.99
C THR A 80 2.46 -11.12 4.32
N ALA A 81 2.25 -9.98 4.97
CA ALA A 81 1.54 -9.92 6.24
C ALA A 81 0.04 -10.22 6.09
N VAL A 82 -0.58 -9.76 5.01
CA VAL A 82 -1.97 -10.10 4.65
C VAL A 82 -2.08 -11.53 4.16
N ASP A 83 -1.08 -12.04 3.43
CA ASP A 83 -1.11 -13.40 2.92
C ASP A 83 -1.02 -14.44 4.04
N SER A 84 -0.15 -14.20 5.03
CA SER A 84 0.03 -15.06 6.20
C SER A 84 -1.09 -14.97 7.25
N GLY A 85 -2.01 -14.01 7.13
CA GLY A 85 -3.10 -13.81 8.10
C GLY A 85 -2.66 -13.21 9.44
N SER A 86 -1.39 -12.77 9.55
CA SER A 86 -0.78 -12.24 10.79
C SER A 86 -0.63 -10.71 10.80
N GLY A 87 -0.99 -10.01 9.72
CA GLY A 87 -0.57 -8.63 9.50
C GLY A 87 -1.55 -7.54 9.90
N MET A 88 -1.19 -6.70 10.86
CA MET A 88 -1.72 -5.34 10.94
C MET A 88 -0.95 -4.44 9.96
N ILE A 89 -1.64 -3.86 8.98
CA ILE A 89 -1.04 -2.84 8.10
C ILE A 89 -1.08 -1.50 8.83
N THR A 90 0.07 -0.94 9.19
CA THR A 90 0.13 0.38 9.83
C THR A 90 0.65 1.44 8.88
N ILE A 91 -0.01 2.60 8.85
CA ILE A 91 0.43 3.75 8.05
C ILE A 91 1.80 4.27 8.49
N CYS A 92 2.18 4.03 9.75
CA CYS A 92 3.47 4.40 10.31
C CYS A 92 4.66 3.69 9.62
N ASP A 93 4.45 2.52 9.03
CA ASP A 93 5.50 1.80 8.30
C ASP A 93 5.86 2.49 6.99
N VAL A 94 4.92 3.22 6.40
CA VAL A 94 5.17 4.10 5.24
C VAL A 94 6.03 5.28 5.66
N CYS A 95 5.67 5.98 6.76
CA CYS A 95 6.38 7.16 7.23
C CYS A 95 7.81 6.85 7.71
N ARG A 96 8.03 5.72 8.40
CA ARG A 96 9.37 5.31 8.86
C ARG A 96 10.31 4.93 7.72
N SER A 97 9.76 4.36 6.65
CA SER A 97 10.56 3.92 5.49
C SER A 97 10.77 5.06 4.48
N ALA A 98 9.82 5.99 4.36
CA ALA A 98 9.94 7.23 3.57
C ALA A 98 10.86 8.29 4.21
N GLY A 99 11.61 7.92 5.25
CA GLY A 99 12.62 8.76 5.90
C GLY A 99 13.87 9.05 5.05
N LYS A 100 13.86 8.75 3.75
CA LYS A 100 14.80 9.31 2.78
C LYS A 100 14.10 10.46 2.04
N PRO A 101 14.76 11.63 1.90
CA PRO A 101 14.14 12.80 1.29
C PRO A 101 13.76 12.49 -0.15
N PHE A 102 12.46 12.46 -0.44
CA PHE A 102 11.95 12.59 -1.79
C PHE A 102 12.05 14.06 -2.18
N GLY A 103 12.92 14.34 -3.15
CA GLY A 103 13.08 15.67 -3.73
C GLY A 103 14.31 16.39 -3.18
N LYS A 104 15.31 16.56 -4.04
CA LYS A 104 16.03 17.82 -4.11
C LYS A 104 15.14 18.86 -4.78
#